data_AF-A0A537EJP7-F1
#
_entry.id   AF-A0A537EJP7-F1
#
_cell.length_a   1.000
_cell.length_b   1.000
_cell.length_c   1.000
_cell.angle_alpha   90.00
_cell.angle_beta   90.00
_cell.angle_gamma   90.00
#
_symmetry.space_group_name_H-M   'P 1'
#
loop_
_entity.id
_entity.type
_entity.pdbx_description
1 polymer ?
#
loop_
_entity_poly.entity_id
_entity_poly.type
_entity_poly.pdbx_seq_one_letter_code
_entity_poly.pdbx_strand_id
1 'polypeptide(L)'
;MIFRSWFYLRVGYATYIAFFIGFVSNIIVIYKLAIADTSLLSLFPHLTEFVVVVAIIASPISVIIGLLHMRRTAAFAADASVSTEANPYVYKIVPGKEREVTVPLSILTARVLLKLAEDRLTTDEKRELEEVLTKADKLLLGHSVGLKNRR
;
A
#
# COMPACT_ATOMS: atom_id res chain seq x y z
N MET A 1 -17.26 0.14 15.50
CA MET A 1 -16.81 1.55 15.35
C MET A 1 -15.45 1.82 15.99
N ILE A 2 -15.19 1.35 17.22
CA ILE A 2 -13.93 1.56 17.96
C ILE A 2 -12.67 1.23 17.12
N PHE A 3 -12.59 0.06 16.49
CA PHE A 3 -11.43 -0.30 15.67
C PHE A 3 -11.23 0.61 14.44
N ARG A 4 -12.32 1.10 13.83
CA ARG A 4 -12.23 2.03 12.69
C ARG A 4 -11.75 3.40 13.16
N SER A 5 -12.28 3.91 14.27
CA SER A 5 -11.82 5.15 14.88
C SER A 5 -10.36 5.08 15.33
N TRP A 6 -9.96 3.97 15.95
CA TRP A 6 -8.56 3.73 16.33
C TRP A 6 -7.64 3.67 15.11
N PHE A 7 -8.08 3.03 14.03
CA PHE A 7 -7.35 3.05 12.76
C PHE A 7 -7.19 4.48 12.22
N TYR A 8 -8.26 5.27 12.17
CA TYR A 8 -8.19 6.66 11.72
C TYR A 8 -7.27 7.52 12.60
N LEU A 9 -7.30 7.33 13.92
CA LEU A 9 -6.39 8.00 14.83
C LEU A 9 -4.92 7.64 14.54
N ARG A 10 -4.60 6.35 14.41
CA ARG A 10 -3.22 5.92 14.12
C ARG A 10 -2.72 6.45 12.78
N VAL A 11 -3.55 6.38 11.74
CA VAL A 11 -3.19 6.90 10.41
C VAL A 11 -3.02 8.42 10.47
N GLY A 12 -3.99 9.13 11.05
CA GLY A 12 -3.95 10.58 11.18
C GLY A 12 -2.72 11.07 11.97
N TYR A 13 -2.47 10.43 13.12
CA TYR A 13 -1.31 10.75 13.95
C TYR A 13 0.00 10.43 13.25
N ALA A 14 0.18 9.20 12.74
CA ALA A 14 1.45 8.77 12.16
C ALA A 14 1.80 9.55 10.87
N THR A 15 0.81 9.81 10.02
CA THR A 15 1.04 10.45 8.71
C THR A 15 1.14 11.97 8.81
N TYR A 16 0.31 12.63 9.64
CA TYR A 16 0.19 14.09 9.61
C TYR A 16 0.70 14.79 10.86
N ILE A 17 0.79 14.12 12.02
CA ILE A 17 1.13 14.79 13.29
C ILE A 17 2.54 14.45 13.73
N ALA A 18 2.88 13.15 13.74
CA ALA A 18 4.13 12.64 14.28
C ALA A 18 5.36 13.24 13.58
N PHE A 19 5.29 13.44 12.25
CA PHE A 19 6.35 14.08 11.48
C PHE A 19 6.65 15.49 11.98
N PHE A 20 5.64 16.38 12.08
CA PHE A 20 5.88 17.77 12.50
C PHE A 20 6.32 17.86 13.96
N ILE A 21 5.69 17.09 14.85
CA ILE A 21 6.10 17.07 16.26
C ILE A 21 7.56 16.62 16.37
N GLY A 22 7.91 15.49 15.76
CA GLY A 22 9.27 14.96 15.80
C GLY A 22 10.29 15.85 15.10
N PHE A 23 9.93 16.46 13.98
CA PHE A 23 10.81 17.37 13.25
C PHE A 23 11.09 18.65 14.05
N VAL A 24 10.04 19.31 14.54
CA VAL A 24 10.18 20.54 15.34
C VAL A 24 10.94 20.26 16.63
N SER A 25 10.59 19.19 17.36
CA SER A 25 11.29 18.84 18.60
C SER A 25 12.77 18.55 18.36
N ASN A 26 13.10 17.76 17.33
CA ASN A 26 14.49 17.44 17.02
C ASN A 26 15.27 18.66 16.57
N ILE A 27 14.70 19.55 15.74
CA ILE A 27 15.39 20.78 15.34
C ILE A 27 15.67 21.67 16.53
N ILE A 28 14.72 21.83 17.45
CA ILE A 28 14.94 22.61 18.68
C ILE A 28 16.07 22.01 19.50
N VAL A 29 16.07 20.68 19.69
CA VAL A 29 17.12 19.98 20.45
C VAL A 29 18.49 20.13 19.77
N ILE A 30 18.58 19.91 18.46
CA ILE A 30 19.83 20.07 17.70
C ILE A 30 20.33 21.51 17.80
N TYR A 31 19.46 22.51 17.63
CA TYR A 31 19.85 23.90 17.73
C TYR A 31 20.39 24.23 19.14
N LYS A 32 19.68 23.80 20.19
CA LYS A 32 20.08 24.06 21.57
C LYS A 32 21.39 23.37 21.94
N LEU A 33 21.62 22.14 21.48
CA LEU A 33 22.79 21.36 21.88
C LEU A 33 24.01 21.59 20.99
N ALA A 34 23.82 21.78 19.70
CA ALA A 34 24.93 21.84 18.73
C ALA A 34 25.28 23.26 18.26
N ILE A 35 24.37 24.24 18.43
CA ILE A 35 24.53 25.59 17.86
C ILE A 35 24.59 26.66 18.95
N ALA A 36 23.64 26.67 19.87
CA ALA A 36 23.41 27.79 20.78
C ALA A 36 24.66 28.23 21.57
N ASP A 37 25.54 27.28 21.92
CA ASP A 37 26.74 27.52 22.73
C ASP A 37 28.05 27.24 21.96
N THR A 38 28.00 27.20 20.62
CA THR A 38 29.19 26.92 19.78
C THR A 38 29.50 28.07 18.83
N SER A 39 30.65 28.00 18.14
CA SER A 39 31.02 28.98 17.11
C SER A 39 30.01 29.05 15.95
N LEU A 40 29.17 28.02 15.78
CA LEU A 40 28.11 27.98 14.78
C LEU A 40 26.97 28.98 15.06
N LEU A 41 26.85 29.49 16.29
CA LEU A 41 25.87 30.53 16.62
C LEU A 41 26.06 31.78 15.75
N SER A 42 27.29 32.09 15.34
CA SER A 42 27.56 33.21 14.43
C SER A 42 26.94 33.04 13.03
N LEU A 43 26.72 31.80 12.59
CA LEU A 43 26.09 31.48 11.31
C LEU A 43 24.56 31.38 11.43
N PHE A 44 24.07 31.01 12.61
CA PHE A 44 22.65 30.90 12.92
C PHE A 44 22.28 31.55 14.26
N PRO A 45 22.31 32.91 14.33
CA PRO A 45 21.98 33.65 15.54
C PRO A 45 20.61 33.32 16.13
N HIS A 46 19.65 32.94 15.27
CA HIS A 46 18.30 32.59 15.68
C HIS A 46 17.87 31.21 15.20
N LEU A 47 17.02 30.55 16.00
CA LEU A 47 16.41 29.26 15.66
C LEU A 47 15.70 29.32 14.30
N THR A 48 15.02 30.43 13.99
CA THR A 48 14.26 30.58 12.75
C THR A 48 15.13 30.45 11.51
N GLU A 49 16.31 31.06 11.49
CA GLU A 49 17.25 30.99 10.35
C GLU A 49 17.76 29.56 10.17
N PHE A 50 18.11 28.89 11.27
CA PHE A 50 18.51 27.50 11.27
C PHE A 50 17.41 26.59 10.73
N VAL A 51 16.17 26.75 11.22
CA VAL A 51 15.01 25.97 10.76
C VAL A 51 14.80 26.11 9.26
N VAL A 52 14.87 27.33 8.72
CA VAL A 52 14.66 27.59 7.29
C VAL A 52 15.72 26.87 6.45
N VAL A 53 16.99 26.97 6.81
CA VAL A 53 18.08 26.31 6.08
C VAL A 53 17.98 24.79 6.17
N VAL A 54 17.72 24.25 7.36
CA VAL A 54 17.53 22.80 7.56
C VAL A 54 16.34 22.30 6.75
N ALA A 55 15.22 23.02 6.73
CA ALA A 55 14.04 22.61 5.95
C ALA A 55 14.33 22.57 4.44
N ILE A 56 15.06 23.56 3.92
CA ILE A 56 15.45 23.64 2.50
C ILE A 56 16.37 22.46 2.11
N ILE A 57 17.24 22.00 3.01
CA ILE A 57 18.19 20.91 2.73
C ILE A 57 17.56 19.54 3.01
N ALA A 58 16.85 19.39 4.13
CA ALA A 58 16.28 18.11 4.57
C ALA A 58 15.13 17.66 3.67
N SER A 59 14.35 18.60 3.12
CA SER A 59 13.23 18.30 2.20
C SER A 59 13.70 17.56 0.93
N PRO A 60 14.62 18.09 0.10
CA PRO A 60 15.09 17.39 -1.09
C PRO A 60 15.84 16.09 -0.75
N ILE A 61 16.62 16.06 0.33
CA ILE A 61 17.27 14.81 0.78
C ILE A 61 16.23 13.74 1.09
N SER A 62 15.15 14.11 1.79
CA SER A 62 14.06 13.18 2.13
C SER A 62 13.34 12.66 0.89
N VAL A 63 13.13 13.52 -0.12
CA VAL A 63 12.57 13.11 -1.42
C VAL A 63 13.50 12.12 -2.12
N ILE A 64 14.82 12.37 -2.14
CA ILE A 64 15.81 11.49 -2.77
C ILE A 64 15.86 10.13 -2.05
N ILE A 65 15.93 10.12 -0.73
CA ILE A 65 15.94 8.88 0.08
C ILE A 65 14.65 8.10 -0.17
N GLY A 66 13.50 8.78 -0.18
CA GLY A 66 12.21 8.16 -0.49
C GLY A 66 12.18 7.54 -1.89
N LEU A 67 12.66 8.28 -2.90
CA LEU A 67 12.76 7.79 -4.28
C LEU A 67 13.67 6.56 -4.37
N LEU A 68 14.83 6.58 -3.72
CA LEU A 68 15.76 5.45 -3.70
C LEU A 68 15.12 4.23 -3.02
N HIS A 69 14.43 4.42 -1.91
CA HIS A 69 13.72 3.34 -1.22
C HIS A 69 12.67 2.68 -2.14
N MET A 70 11.89 3.49 -2.86
CA MET A 70 10.89 3.02 -3.83
C MET A 70 11.51 2.30 -5.05
N ARG A 71 12.77 2.59 -5.39
CA ARG A 71 13.48 1.95 -6.52
C ARG A 71 14.01 0.55 -6.15
N ARG A 72 13.09 -0.38 -5.90
CA ARG A 72 13.36 -1.83 -5.77
C ARG A 72 14.40 -2.17 -4.70
N THR A 73 14.39 -1.47 -3.57
CA THR A 73 15.15 -1.93 -2.41
C THR A 73 14.56 -3.24 -1.89
N ALA A 74 15.39 -4.08 -1.27
CA ALA A 74 14.91 -5.29 -0.60
C ALA A 74 13.87 -4.97 0.49
N ALA A 75 14.01 -3.80 1.14
CA ALA A 75 13.04 -3.28 2.10
C ALA A 75 11.67 -3.03 1.45
N PHE A 76 11.61 -2.31 0.32
CA PHE A 76 10.35 -2.07 -0.38
C PHE A 76 9.69 -3.37 -0.84
N ALA A 77 10.48 -4.35 -1.32
CA ALA A 77 9.95 -5.65 -1.71
C ALA A 77 9.30 -6.40 -0.53
N ALA A 78 9.91 -6.34 0.66
CA ALA A 78 9.37 -6.94 1.88
C ALA A 78 8.07 -6.25 2.34
N ASP A 79 8.01 -4.91 2.28
CA ASP A 79 6.80 -4.16 2.63
C ASP A 79 5.64 -4.50 1.68
N ALA A 80 5.93 -4.58 0.38
CA ALA A 80 4.95 -4.97 -0.62
C ALA A 80 4.46 -6.41 -0.42
N SER A 81 5.34 -7.35 -0.09
CA SER A 81 4.95 -8.74 0.16
C SER A 81 4.08 -8.85 1.42
N VAL A 82 4.46 -8.21 2.53
CA VAL A 82 3.69 -8.25 3.78
C VAL A 82 2.31 -7.61 3.58
N SER A 83 2.25 -6.46 2.89
CA SER A 83 0.98 -5.79 2.59
C SER A 83 0.06 -6.67 1.72
N THR A 84 0.64 -7.37 0.74
CA THR A 84 -0.11 -8.30 -0.12
C THR A 84 -0.61 -9.51 0.67
N GLU A 85 0.24 -10.14 1.47
CA GLU A 85 -0.13 -11.30 2.30
C GLU A 85 -1.18 -10.93 3.36
N ALA A 86 -1.09 -9.73 3.95
CA ALA A 86 -2.05 -9.24 4.94
C ALA A 86 -3.39 -8.83 4.32
N ASN A 87 -3.46 -8.58 3.01
CA ASN A 87 -4.69 -8.16 2.33
C ASN A 87 -5.55 -9.38 1.96
N PRO A 88 -6.70 -9.60 2.64
CA PRO A 88 -7.55 -10.76 2.37
C PRO A 88 -8.16 -10.75 0.96
N TYR A 89 -8.24 -9.58 0.32
CA TYR A 89 -8.83 -9.41 -1.01
C TYR A 89 -7.85 -9.68 -2.16
N VAL A 90 -6.61 -10.07 -1.85
CA VAL A 90 -5.70 -10.64 -2.87
C VAL A 90 -6.19 -12.01 -3.31
N TYR A 91 -6.83 -12.75 -2.42
CA TYR A 91 -7.31 -14.12 -2.67
C TYR A 91 -8.84 -14.25 -2.70
N LYS A 92 -9.58 -13.15 -2.44
CA LYS A 92 -11.05 -13.09 -2.42
C LYS A 92 -11.55 -11.92 -3.25
N ILE A 93 -12.77 -12.01 -3.80
CA ILE A 93 -13.39 -10.87 -4.47
C ILE A 93 -13.68 -9.76 -3.46
N VAL A 94 -13.34 -8.52 -3.86
CA VAL A 94 -13.67 -7.30 -3.12
C VAL A 94 -15.21 -7.13 -3.08
N PRO A 95 -15.83 -6.91 -1.90
CA PRO A 95 -17.26 -6.63 -1.80
C PRO A 95 -17.68 -5.38 -2.58
N GLY A 96 -18.98 -5.28 -2.89
CA GLY A 96 -19.53 -4.17 -3.69
C GLY A 96 -19.48 -4.47 -5.18
N LYS A 97 -19.20 -3.46 -6.01
CA LYS A 97 -19.35 -3.57 -7.48
C LYS A 97 -18.61 -4.76 -8.11
N GLU A 98 -17.46 -5.15 -7.57
CA GLU A 98 -16.69 -6.28 -8.09
C GLU A 98 -17.45 -7.60 -7.89
N ARG A 99 -17.99 -7.83 -6.69
CA ARG A 99 -18.78 -9.03 -6.38
C ARG A 99 -20.19 -9.01 -6.98
N GLU A 100 -20.84 -7.86 -7.00
CA GLU A 100 -22.24 -7.73 -7.39
C GLU A 100 -22.42 -7.56 -8.92
N VAL A 101 -21.41 -7.05 -9.63
CA VAL A 101 -21.55 -6.67 -11.04
C VAL A 101 -20.38 -7.15 -11.90
N THR A 102 -19.15 -6.72 -11.63
CA THR A 102 -18.01 -6.93 -12.54
C THR A 102 -17.70 -8.41 -12.75
N VAL A 103 -17.53 -9.18 -11.67
CA VAL A 103 -17.20 -10.60 -11.77
C VAL A 103 -18.38 -11.44 -12.28
N PRO A 104 -19.63 -11.26 -11.77
CA PRO A 104 -20.78 -11.94 -12.36
C PRO A 104 -20.95 -11.70 -13.85
N LEU A 105 -20.80 -10.45 -14.31
CA LEU A 105 -20.88 -10.11 -15.72
C LEU A 105 -19.78 -10.79 -16.54
N SER A 106 -18.56 -10.85 -16.01
CA SER A 106 -17.43 -11.54 -16.65
C SER A 106 -17.69 -13.05 -16.78
N ILE A 107 -18.22 -13.68 -15.72
CA ILE A 107 -18.59 -15.10 -15.72
C ILE A 107 -19.71 -15.38 -16.73
N LEU A 108 -20.77 -14.56 -16.73
CA LEU A 108 -21.88 -14.69 -17.68
C LEU A 108 -21.40 -14.54 -19.12
N THR A 109 -20.55 -13.54 -19.38
CA THR A 109 -19.95 -13.31 -20.70
C THR A 109 -19.13 -14.54 -21.13
N ALA A 110 -18.27 -15.06 -20.27
CA ALA A 110 -17.48 -16.26 -20.54
C ALA A 110 -18.37 -17.48 -20.82
N ARG A 111 -19.47 -17.68 -20.08
CA ARG A 111 -20.43 -18.78 -20.33
C ARG A 111 -21.16 -18.63 -21.66
N VAL A 112 -21.53 -17.41 -22.04
CA VAL A 112 -22.15 -17.16 -23.36
C VAL A 112 -21.16 -17.44 -24.48
N LEU A 113 -19.92 -16.97 -24.36
CA LEU A 113 -18.87 -17.25 -25.36
C LEU A 113 -18.57 -18.75 -25.47
N LEU A 114 -18.52 -19.48 -24.35
CA LEU A 114 -18.32 -20.94 -24.34
C LEU A 114 -19.43 -21.66 -25.11
N LYS A 115 -20.70 -21.25 -24.91
CA LYS A 115 -21.85 -21.80 -25.66
C LYS A 115 -21.78 -21.48 -27.15
N LEU A 116 -21.32 -20.30 -27.53
CA LEU A 116 -21.20 -19.89 -28.94
C LEU A 116 -20.03 -20.57 -29.66
N ALA A 117 -18.96 -20.89 -28.94
CA ALA A 117 -17.76 -21.50 -29.46
C ALA A 117 -17.71 -23.03 -29.25
N GLU A 118 -18.80 -23.66 -28.81
CA GLU A 118 -18.81 -25.05 -28.36
C GLU A 118 -18.22 -26.02 -29.39
N ASP A 119 -18.58 -25.88 -30.67
CA ASP A 119 -18.08 -26.76 -31.74
C ASP A 119 -16.68 -26.38 -32.26
N ARG A 120 -16.11 -25.27 -31.77
CA ARG A 120 -14.83 -24.71 -32.22
C ARG A 120 -13.69 -24.93 -31.23
N LEU A 121 -14.01 -25.29 -29.98
CA LEU A 121 -13.03 -25.50 -28.93
C LEU A 121 -12.58 -26.96 -28.87
N THR A 122 -11.29 -27.17 -28.69
CA THR A 122 -10.73 -28.47 -28.35
C THR A 122 -11.20 -28.90 -26.95
N THR A 123 -11.16 -30.20 -26.68
CA THR A 123 -11.52 -30.75 -25.37
C THR A 123 -10.70 -30.14 -24.23
N ASP A 124 -9.41 -29.89 -24.46
CA ASP A 124 -8.52 -29.29 -23.47
C ASP A 124 -8.88 -27.84 -23.16
N GLU A 125 -9.17 -27.03 -24.18
CA GLU A 125 -9.60 -25.64 -24.00
C GLU A 125 -10.93 -25.54 -23.23
N LYS A 126 -11.89 -26.44 -23.53
CA LYS A 126 -13.15 -26.52 -22.78
C LYS A 126 -12.89 -26.82 -21.30
N ARG A 127 -12.06 -27.83 -21.02
CA ARG A 127 -11.70 -28.22 -19.64
C ARG A 127 -11.04 -27.06 -18.89
N GLU A 128 -10.07 -26.38 -19.49
CA GLU A 128 -9.39 -25.24 -18.86
C GLU A 128 -10.36 -24.11 -18.52
N LEU A 129 -11.27 -23.77 -19.45
CA LEU A 129 -12.30 -22.75 -19.22
C LEU A 129 -13.26 -23.13 -18.10
N GLU A 130 -13.71 -24.38 -18.04
CA GLU A 130 -14.59 -24.88 -16.98
C GLU A 130 -13.90 -24.86 -15.61
N GLU A 131 -12.61 -25.19 -15.54
CA GLU A 131 -11.81 -25.10 -14.31
C GLU A 131 -11.70 -23.67 -13.79
N VAL A 132 -11.48 -22.70 -14.69
CA VAL A 132 -11.43 -21.27 -14.34
C VAL A 132 -12.79 -20.77 -13.87
N LEU A 133 -13.88 -21.11 -14.59
CA LEU A 133 -15.24 -20.76 -14.20
C LEU A 133 -15.61 -21.31 -12.82
N THR A 134 -15.21 -22.55 -12.52
CA THR A 134 -15.43 -23.17 -11.20
C THR A 134 -14.72 -22.39 -10.09
N LYS A 135 -13.49 -21.91 -10.32
CA LYS A 135 -12.77 -21.06 -9.37
C LYS A 135 -13.45 -19.69 -9.21
N ALA A 136 -13.96 -19.12 -10.30
CA ALA A 136 -14.67 -17.85 -10.30
C ALA A 136 -16.01 -17.94 -9.53
N ASP A 137 -16.74 -19.04 -9.67
CA ASP A 137 -17.97 -19.30 -8.90
C ASP A 137 -17.66 -19.41 -7.39
N LYS A 138 -16.58 -20.10 -7.01
CA LYS A 138 -16.13 -20.17 -5.60
C LYS A 138 -15.82 -18.78 -5.03
N LEU A 139 -15.15 -17.95 -5.81
CA LEU A 139 -14.86 -16.58 -5.46
C LEU A 139 -16.14 -15.75 -5.25
N LEU A 140 -17.17 -15.92 -6.10
CA LEU A 140 -18.47 -15.25 -5.94
C LEU A 140 -19.19 -15.65 -4.64
N LEU A 141 -19.01 -16.90 -4.19
CA LEU A 141 -19.52 -17.38 -2.91
C LEU A 141 -18.71 -16.81 -1.71
N GLY A 142 -17.60 -16.12 -1.97
CA GLY A 142 -16.75 -15.49 -0.95
C GLY A 142 -15.62 -16.40 -0.45
N HIS A 143 -15.40 -17.54 -1.10
CA HIS A 143 -14.25 -18.39 -0.83
C HIS A 143 -12.96 -17.75 -1.36
N SER A 144 -11.82 -18.23 -0.86
CA SER A 144 -10.51 -17.85 -1.38
C SER A 144 -10.01 -18.82 -2.44
N VAL A 145 -9.19 -18.34 -3.37
CA VAL A 145 -8.42 -19.16 -4.32
C VAL A 145 -6.94 -18.86 -4.20
N GLY A 146 -6.06 -19.81 -4.52
CA GLY A 146 -4.60 -19.58 -4.51
C GLY A 146 -3.94 -19.56 -3.12
N LEU A 147 -4.72 -19.67 -2.03
CA LEU A 147 -4.17 -19.99 -0.71
C LEU A 147 -3.62 -21.43 -0.75
N LYS A 148 -2.31 -21.59 -0.92
CA LYS A 148 -1.65 -22.82 -0.49
C LYS A 148 -1.81 -22.86 1.02
N ASN A 149 -2.45 -23.89 1.58
CA ASN A 149 -2.62 -24.07 3.02
C ASN A 149 -1.27 -23.88 3.75
N ARG A 150 -0.96 -22.65 4.17
CA ARG A 150 0.14 -22.34 5.07
C ARG A 150 -0.45 -22.52 6.47
N ARG A 151 -0.30 -23.73 7.01
CA ARG A 151 -0.24 -23.93 8.46
C ARG A 151 1.06 -23.34 8.97
#